data_AF-A0A7K3UMZ3-F1
#
_entry.id   AF-A0A7K3UMZ3-F1
#
_cell.length_a   1.000
_cell.length_b   1.000
_cell.length_c   1.000
_cell.angle_alpha   90.00
_cell.angle_beta   90.00
_cell.angle_gamma   90.00
#
_symmetry.space_group_name_H-M   'P 1'
#
loop_
_entity.id
_entity.type
_entity.pdbx_description
1 polymer ?
#
loop_
_entity_poly.entity_id
_entity_poly.type
_entity_poly.pdbx_seq_one_letter_code
_entity_poly.pdbx_strand_id
1 'polypeptide(L)' 'MHSDQVKSSSQIVSTVPVFGGHAPRRRSHAVDVRWGGQLVTIGGDAPVRVQSMTNTDTADAIGTAIQIKELAQAGSEL' A
#
# COMPACT_ATOMS: atom_id res chain seq x y z
N MET A 1 11.83 38.55 47.95
CA MET A 1 12.60 37.29 47.92
C MET A 1 11.57 36.16 47.92
N HIS A 2 10.77 35.99 46.86
CA HIS A 2 11.04 35.17 45.66
C HIS A 2 11.77 33.86 45.97
N SER A 3 11.02 32.74 46.00
CA SER A 3 11.35 31.51 45.27
C SER A 3 10.19 30.50 45.42
N ASP A 4 9.28 30.56 44.44
CA ASP A 4 8.22 29.61 44.21
C ASP A 4 8.75 28.23 43.81
N GLN A 5 8.16 27.22 44.43
CA GLN A 5 7.69 25.94 43.85
C GLN A 5 8.53 25.30 42.73
N VAL A 6 9.12 24.16 43.09
CA VAL A 6 9.58 23.09 42.20
C VAL A 6 8.43 22.67 41.27
N LYS A 7 8.49 23.09 40.00
CA LYS A 7 7.65 22.50 38.94
C LYS A 7 8.35 21.26 38.39
N SER A 8 8.02 20.11 38.98
CA SER A 8 8.27 18.80 38.39
C SER A 8 7.43 18.69 37.12
N SER A 9 8.06 18.81 35.95
CA SER A 9 7.44 18.63 34.64
C SER A 9 7.03 17.16 34.49
N SER A 10 5.79 16.85 34.87
CA SER A 10 5.13 15.59 34.57
C SER A 10 5.00 15.46 33.06
N GLN A 11 5.83 14.60 32.47
CA GLN A 11 5.63 14.14 31.10
C GLN A 11 4.29 13.42 31.05
N ILE A 12 3.35 13.96 30.27
CA ILE A 12 2.09 13.28 29.95
C ILE A 12 2.46 12.02 29.17
N VAL A 13 2.51 10.88 29.85
CA VAL A 13 2.51 9.57 29.21
C VAL A 13 1.14 9.43 28.55
N SER A 14 1.10 9.64 27.23
CA SER A 14 -0.08 9.32 26.42
C SER A 14 -0.45 7.86 26.65
N THR A 15 -1.55 7.61 27.36
CA THR A 15 -2.09 6.26 27.62
C THR A 15 -2.83 5.69 26.41
N VAL A 16 -2.76 6.36 25.24
CA VAL A 16 -3.36 5.86 24.01
C VAL A 16 -2.46 4.75 23.47
N PRO A 17 -2.95 3.52 23.30
CA PRO A 17 -2.16 2.46 22.70
C PRO A 17 -1.72 2.90 21.29
N VAL A 18 -0.42 2.87 21.04
CA VAL A 18 0.13 3.03 19.69
C VAL A 18 -0.21 1.75 18.94
N PHE A 19 -1.31 1.78 18.18
CA PHE A 19 -1.62 0.72 17.24
C PHE A 19 -0.56 0.76 16.13
N GLY A 20 0.40 -0.15 16.19
CA GLY A 20 1.34 -0.38 15.10
C GLY A 20 0.58 -0.81 13.85
N GLY A 21 0.75 -0.06 12.76
CA GLY A 21 0.06 -0.27 11.49
C GLY A 21 0.77 0.50 10.36
N HIS A 22 0.37 0.26 9.12
CA HIS A 22 0.90 1.02 8.00
C HIS A 22 0.54 2.50 8.16
N ALA A 23 1.48 3.39 7.81
CA ALA A 23 1.18 4.82 7.76
C ALA A 23 0.00 5.07 6.79
N PRO A 24 -0.85 6.08 7.05
CA PRO A 24 -1.92 6.44 6.14
C PRO A 24 -1.38 6.65 4.73
N ARG A 25 -2.05 6.08 3.72
CA ARG A 25 -1.67 6.25 2.32
C ARG A 25 -1.74 7.73 1.93
N ARG A 26 -0.79 8.19 1.11
CA ARG A 26 -0.84 9.54 0.51
C ARG A 26 -2.14 9.73 -0.27
N ARG A 27 -2.84 10.85 -0.05
CA ARG A 27 -3.99 11.26 -0.88
C ARG A 27 -3.57 11.37 -2.34
N SER A 28 -4.27 10.65 -3.20
CA SER A 28 -4.02 10.56 -4.64
C SER A 28 -5.33 10.51 -5.41
N HIS A 29 -5.32 10.85 -6.69
CA HIS A 29 -6.47 10.61 -7.56
C HIS A 29 -6.65 9.10 -7.76
N ALA A 30 -7.91 8.65 -7.85
CA ALA A 30 -8.22 7.31 -8.30
C ALA A 30 -8.07 7.22 -9.83
N VAL A 31 -7.47 6.14 -10.29
CA VAL A 31 -7.25 5.81 -11.69
C VAL A 31 -7.85 4.45 -11.98
N ASP A 32 -8.57 4.35 -13.09
CA ASP A 32 -9.19 3.11 -13.55
C ASP A 32 -8.32 2.44 -14.62
N VAL A 33 -7.95 1.18 -14.37
CA VAL A 33 -7.33 0.29 -15.37
C VAL A 33 -8.41 -0.68 -15.83
N ARG A 34 -8.77 -0.64 -17.12
CA ARG A 34 -9.91 -1.40 -17.68
C ARG A 34 -9.45 -2.24 -18.87
N TRP A 35 -9.89 -3.50 -18.90
CA TRP A 35 -9.68 -4.41 -20.04
C TRP A 35 -10.74 -5.50 -20.03
N GLY A 36 -11.24 -5.94 -21.19
CA GLY A 36 -12.11 -7.13 -21.28
C GLY A 36 -13.30 -7.18 -20.31
N GLY A 37 -13.89 -6.03 -19.94
CA GLY A 37 -14.96 -5.93 -18.94
C GLY A 37 -14.50 -5.94 -17.46
N GLN A 38 -13.20 -6.10 -17.20
CA GLN A 38 -12.57 -5.98 -15.88
C GLN A 38 -12.24 -4.52 -15.55
N LEU A 39 -12.25 -4.21 -14.25
CA LEU A 39 -11.86 -2.91 -13.70
C LEU A 39 -10.99 -3.10 -12.45
N VAL A 40 -9.81 -2.49 -12.46
CA VAL A 40 -8.94 -2.33 -11.29
C VAL A 40 -8.78 -0.84 -11.01
N THR A 41 -9.16 -0.40 -9.82
CA THR A 41 -8.95 0.98 -9.36
C THR A 41 -7.66 1.07 -8.55
N ILE A 42 -6.83 2.07 -8.86
CA ILE A 42 -5.56 2.37 -8.21
C ILE A 42 -5.60 3.82 -7.69
N GLY A 43 -5.21 4.03 -6.43
CA GLY A 43 -5.20 5.38 -5.85
C GLY A 43 -6.50 5.73 -5.14
N GLY A 44 -6.59 6.96 -4.62
CA GLY A 44 -7.73 7.38 -3.79
C GLY A 44 -7.92 6.47 -2.58
N ASP A 45 -9.17 6.08 -2.35
CA ASP A 45 -9.58 5.18 -1.27
C ASP A 45 -9.52 3.69 -1.67
N ALA A 46 -9.06 3.37 -2.89
CA ALA A 46 -8.88 1.99 -3.33
C ALA A 46 -7.75 1.31 -2.53
N PRO A 47 -7.85 -0.02 -2.28
CA PRO A 47 -6.81 -0.76 -1.58
C PRO A 47 -5.48 -0.71 -2.32
N VAL A 48 -4.40 -1.07 -1.61
CA VAL A 48 -3.11 -1.34 -2.25
C VAL A 48 -3.27 -2.59 -3.12
N ARG A 49 -2.83 -2.49 -4.37
CA ARG A 49 -2.85 -3.58 -5.36
C ARG A 49 -1.49 -4.24 -5.46
N VAL A 50 -1.46 -5.53 -5.73
CA VAL A 50 -0.23 -6.29 -5.99
C VAL A 50 0.04 -6.36 -7.49
N GLN A 51 1.22 -5.93 -7.91
CA GLN A 51 1.70 -6.02 -9.29
C GLN A 51 2.94 -6.90 -9.33
N SER A 52 3.05 -7.70 -10.38
CA SER A 52 4.27 -8.44 -10.74
C SER A 52 4.71 -8.09 -12.17
N MET A 53 5.87 -8.61 -12.58
CA MET A 53 6.37 -8.45 -13.95
C MET A 53 6.87 -9.78 -14.47
N THR A 54 6.70 -10.01 -15.76
CA THR A 54 7.31 -11.14 -16.45
C THR A 54 8.82 -10.95 -16.55
N ASN A 55 9.57 -12.04 -16.63
CA ASN A 55 11.01 -12.05 -16.87
C ASN A 55 11.40 -12.80 -18.16
N THR A 56 10.40 -13.33 -18.88
CA THR A 56 10.58 -13.96 -20.18
C THR A 56 10.97 -12.93 -21.24
N ASP A 57 11.58 -13.40 -22.33
CA ASP A 57 11.66 -12.59 -23.55
C ASP A 57 10.23 -12.33 -24.02
N THR A 58 9.83 -11.05 -24.10
CA THR A 58 8.47 -10.67 -24.48
C THR A 58 8.13 -11.12 -25.91
N ALA A 59 9.14 -11.35 -26.77
CA ALA A 59 8.91 -11.93 -28.09
C ALA A 59 8.47 -13.40 -28.03
N ASP A 60 8.78 -14.14 -26.95
CA ASP A 60 8.23 -15.46 -26.68
C ASP A 60 6.82 -15.33 -26.07
N ALA A 61 5.83 -15.29 -26.96
CA ALA A 61 4.43 -15.16 -26.58
C ALA A 61 3.94 -16.32 -25.70
N ILE A 62 4.43 -17.55 -25.90
CA ILE A 62 3.96 -18.72 -25.15
C ILE A 62 4.55 -18.70 -23.75
N GLY A 63 5.87 -18.55 -23.63
CA GLY A 63 6.54 -18.46 -22.33
C GLY A 63 5.97 -17.32 -21.50
N THR A 64 5.76 -16.16 -22.12
CA THR A 64 5.18 -14.98 -21.46
C THR A 64 3.74 -15.23 -21.01
N ALA A 65 2.89 -15.87 -21.83
CA ALA A 65 1.51 -16.18 -21.44
C ALA A 65 1.43 -17.19 -20.27
N ILE A 66 2.34 -18.17 -20.24
CA ILE A 66 2.42 -19.13 -19.13
C ILE A 66 2.78 -18.40 -17.84
N GLN A 67 3.81 -17.54 -17.87
CA GLN A 67 4.22 -16.80 -16.69
C GLN A 67 3.14 -15.83 -16.20
N ILE A 68 2.44 -15.13 -17.11
CA ILE A 68 1.31 -14.25 -16.75
C ILE A 68 0.26 -15.05 -15.96
N LYS A 69 -0.07 -16.27 -16.42
CA LYS A 69 -1.03 -17.13 -15.73
C LYS A 69 -0.53 -17.53 -14.33
N GLU A 70 0.74 -17.88 -14.19
CA GLU A 70 1.35 -18.23 -12.89
C GLU A 70 1.33 -17.04 -11.93
N LEU A 71 1.68 -15.84 -12.39
CA LEU A 71 1.63 -14.62 -11.59
C LEU A 71 0.20 -14.27 -11.14
N ALA A 72 -0.78 -14.41 -12.03
CA ALA A 72 -2.19 -14.21 -11.67
C ALA A 72 -2.65 -15.22 -10.62
N GLN A 73 -2.26 -16.49 -10.73
CA GLN A 73 -2.55 -17.52 -9.74
C GLN A 73 -1.85 -17.26 -8.39
N ALA A 74 -0.67 -16.65 -8.41
CA ALA A 74 0.05 -16.24 -7.21
C ALA A 74 -0.54 -14.97 -6.55
N GLY A 75 -1.49 -14.29 -7.21
CA GLY A 75 -2.19 -13.12 -6.68
C GLY A 75 -1.78 -11.79 -7.29
N SER A 76 -1.09 -11.75 -8.44
CA SER A 76 -0.90 -10.51 -9.20
C SER A 76 -2.25 -10.01 -9.71
N GLU A 77 -2.53 -8.73 -9.48
CA GLU A 77 -3.80 -8.08 -9.83
C GLU A 77 -3.72 -7.25 -11.11
N LEU A 78 -2.49 -6.99 -11.56
CA LEU A 78 -2.13 -6.30 -12.80
C LEU A 78 -0.73 -6.73 -13.27
#